data_AF-A0A977KVU6-F1
#
_entry.id   AF-A0A977KVU6-F1
#
_cell.length_a   1.000
_cell.length_b   1.000
_cell.length_c   1.000
_cell.angle_alpha   90.00
_cell.angle_beta   90.00
_cell.angle_gamma   90.00
#
_symmetry.space_group_name_H-M   'P 1'
#
loop_
_entity.id
_entity.type
_entity.pdbx_description
1 polymer ?
#
loop_
_entity_poly.entity_id
_entity_poly.type
_entity_poly.pdbx_seq_one_letter_code
_entity_poly.pdbx_strand_id
1 'polypeptide(L)' 'MPDILPTIEFFAGLSEELSNVSLRRGKESGDRQVVLTFQKLKAIEKFQSFTKQFNGNLRLKDSEGEITINPFSVKFFLW' A
#
# COMPACT_ATOMS: atom_id res chain seq x y z
N MET A 1 -22.05 -11.20 -11.02
CA MET A 1 -21.50 -10.46 -9.87
C MET A 1 -20.42 -9.55 -10.44
N PRO A 2 -20.36 -8.25 -10.11
CA PRO A 2 -19.31 -7.42 -10.68
C PRO A 2 -17.97 -7.96 -10.20
N ASP A 3 -17.05 -8.23 -11.13
CA ASP A 3 -15.65 -8.52 -10.83
C ASP A 3 -15.07 -7.25 -10.19
N ILE A 4 -15.03 -7.23 -8.86
CA ILE A 4 -14.34 -6.17 -8.13
C ILE A 4 -12.86 -6.43 -8.34
N LEU A 5 -12.24 -5.63 -9.20
CA LEU A 5 -10.80 -5.70 -9.42
C LEU A 5 -10.09 -5.41 -8.09
N PRO A 6 -9.11 -6.24 -7.70
CA PRO A 6 -8.40 -6.04 -6.46
C PRO A 6 -7.65 -4.70 -6.49
N THR A 7 -7.80 -3.89 -5.45
CA THR A 7 -7.15 -2.58 -5.35
C THR A 7 -6.28 -2.48 -4.11
N ILE A 8 -5.23 -1.67 -4.24
CA ILE A 8 -4.34 -1.29 -3.16
C ILE A 8 -4.46 0.22 -3.00
N GLU A 9 -4.88 0.69 -1.84
CA GLU A 9 -5.19 2.10 -1.61
C GLU A 9 -4.47 2.62 -0.35
N PHE A 10 -3.55 3.58 -0.52
CA PHE A 10 -3.04 4.39 0.61
C PHE A 10 -4.00 5.51 1.01
N PHE A 11 -4.90 5.92 0.10
CA PHE A 11 -5.94 6.92 0.33
C PHE A 11 -7.28 6.43 -0.21
N ALA A 12 -8.38 6.77 0.47
CA ALA A 12 -9.72 6.33 0.10
C ALA A 12 -10.08 6.69 -1.34
N GLY A 13 -10.36 5.66 -2.15
CA GLY A 13 -10.74 5.83 -3.55
C GLY A 13 -9.58 6.13 -4.50
N LEU A 14 -8.32 6.00 -4.04
CA LEU A 14 -7.14 6.17 -4.87
C LEU A 14 -6.39 4.83 -4.99
N SER A 15 -6.70 4.09 -6.06
CA SER A 15 -5.99 2.83 -6.36
C SER A 15 -4.57 3.11 -6.89
N GLU A 16 -3.61 2.48 -6.25
CA GLU A 16 -2.22 2.44 -6.69
C GLU A 16 -2.00 1.39 -7.77
N GLU A 17 -0.86 1.52 -8.46
CA GLU A 17 -0.43 0.60 -9.50
C GLU A 17 0.81 -0.15 -9.05
N LEU A 18 0.62 -1.45 -8.78
CA LEU A 18 1.66 -2.33 -8.28
C LEU A 18 2.60 -2.73 -9.41
N SER A 19 3.90 -2.53 -9.21
CA SER A 19 4.91 -2.92 -10.19
C SER A 19 5.51 -4.29 -9.90
N ASN A 20 5.62 -4.68 -8.63
CA ASN A 20 6.13 -6.00 -8.25
C ASN A 20 5.66 -6.44 -6.84
N VAL A 21 5.65 -7.75 -6.61
CA VAL A 21 5.44 -8.38 -5.30
C VAL A 21 6.56 -9.38 -5.04
N SER A 22 7.20 -9.28 -3.88
CA SER A 22 8.14 -10.31 -3.43
C SER A 22 7.81 -10.80 -2.03
N LEU A 23 7.90 -12.10 -1.84
CA LEU A 23 7.79 -12.74 -0.53
C LEU A 23 9.19 -12.95 0.03
N ARG A 24 9.43 -12.46 1.24
CA ARG A 24 10.72 -12.58 1.91
C ARG A 24 10.52 -13.19 3.27
N ARG A 25 11.51 -13.95 3.73
CA ARG A 25 11.56 -14.44 5.10
C ARG A 25 12.60 -13.62 5.85
N GLY A 26 12.22 -13.05 6.99
CA GLY A 26 13.15 -12.38 7.89
C GLY A 26 14.22 -13.38 8.32
N LYS A 27 15.50 -13.07 8.07
CA LYS A 27 16.61 -13.96 8.42
C LYS A 27 16.75 -14.14 9.95
N GLU A 28 16.43 -13.10 10.71
CA GLU A 28 16.57 -13.09 12.18
C GLU A 28 15.29 -13.49 12.90
N SER A 29 14.14 -12.92 12.54
CA SER A 29 12.86 -13.19 13.23
C SER A 29 12.09 -14.39 12.66
N GLY A 30 12.41 -14.84 11.44
CA GLY A 30 11.67 -15.89 10.73
C GLY A 30 10.33 -15.45 10.15
N ASP A 31 9.93 -14.18 10.34
CA ASP A 31 8.66 -13.64 9.88
C ASP A 31 8.52 -13.69 8.36
N ARG A 32 7.30 -13.88 7.88
CA ARG A 32 6.97 -13.80 6.46
C ARG A 32 6.60 -12.35 6.12
N GLN A 33 7.39 -11.76 5.24
CA GLN A 33 7.21 -10.38 4.79
C GLN A 33 6.72 -10.38 3.35
N VAL A 34 5.67 -9.60 3.09
CA VAL A 34 5.24 -9.27 1.74
C VAL A 34 5.81 -7.90 1.42
N VAL A 35 6.58 -7.82 0.34
CA VAL A 35 7.17 -6.57 -0.15
C VAL A 35 6.46 -6.18 -1.45
N LEU A 36 5.69 -5.11 -1.37
CA LEU A 36 5.02 -4.48 -2.50
C LEU A 36 5.92 -3.37 -3.04
N THR A 37 6.21 -3.39 -4.33
CA THR A 37 7.04 -2.38 -5.00
C THR A 37 6.20 -1.61 -6.01
N PHE A 38 6.33 -0.29 -5.98
CA PHE A 38 5.61 0.64 -6.85
C PHE A 38 6.64 1.49 -7.59
N GLN A 39 6.54 1.59 -8.91
CA GLN A 39 7.39 2.47 -9.71
C GLN A 39 7.03 3.94 -9.49
N LYS A 40 5.74 4.22 -9.28
CA LYS A 40 5.20 5.53 -8.93
C LYS A 40 4.08 5.35 -7.91
N LEU A 41 3.96 6.29 -6.98
CA LEU A 41 2.87 6.33 -6.00
C LEU A 41 1.99 7.54 -6.30
N LYS A 42 0.78 7.29 -6.77
CA LYS A 42 -0.24 8.34 -7.00
C LYS A 42 -0.56 9.03 -5.68
N ALA A 43 -0.53 8.27 -4.58
CA ALA A 43 -0.58 8.76 -3.21
C ALA A 43 0.43 9.88 -2.94
N ILE A 44 1.71 9.73 -3.33
CA ILE A 44 2.73 10.75 -3.07
C ILE A 44 2.54 11.97 -3.96
N GLU A 45 2.26 11.77 -5.25
CA GLU A 45 2.00 12.86 -6.21
C GLU A 45 0.81 13.72 -5.76
N LYS A 46 -0.28 13.07 -5.30
CA LYS A 46 -1.43 13.77 -4.74
C LYS A 46 -1.18 14.31 -3.34
N PHE A 47 -0.37 13.66 -2.51
CA PHE A 47 0.00 14.17 -1.18
C PHE A 47 0.82 15.46 -1.25
N GLN A 48 1.70 15.61 -2.25
CA GLN A 48 2.36 16.89 -2.52
C GLN A 48 1.36 18.01 -2.87
N SER A 49 0.21 17.66 -3.47
CA SER A 49 -0.88 18.59 -3.75
C SER A 49 -1.86 18.76 -2.59
N PHE A 50 -1.91 17.81 -1.66
CA PHE A 50 -2.83 17.75 -0.52
C PHE A 50 -2.04 17.54 0.78
N THR A 51 -1.60 18.63 1.40
CA THR A 51 -0.96 18.66 2.73
C THR A 51 -1.89 18.30 3.89
N LYS A 52 -2.97 17.54 3.65
CA LYS A 52 -3.93 17.11 4.67
C LYS A 52 -4.19 15.61 4.60
N GLN A 53 -3.75 14.94 5.68
CA GLN A 53 -4.11 13.59 6.13
C GLN A 53 -3.80 12.43 5.18
N PHE A 54 -2.54 11.99 5.19
CA PHE A 54 -2.26 10.55 5.09
C PHE A 54 -3.06 9.87 6.21
N ASN A 55 -4.07 9.07 5.87
CA ASN A 55 -4.94 8.40 6.84
C ASN A 55 -4.24 7.27 7.63
N GLY A 56 -2.94 7.10 7.41
CA GLY A 56 -2.14 6.22 8.23
C GLY A 56 -2.44 4.75 8.00
N ASN A 57 -3.15 4.35 6.93
CA ASN A 57 -3.52 2.96 6.72
C ASN A 57 -3.49 2.56 5.23
N LEU A 58 -3.00 1.35 4.98
CA LEU A 58 -2.99 0.70 3.68
C LEU A 58 -4.21 -0.20 3.59
N ARG A 59 -5.05 -0.02 2.57
CA ARG A 59 -6.24 -0.85 2.34
C ARG A 59 -6.05 -1.73 1.13
N LEU A 60 -6.31 -3.02 1.31
CA LEU A 60 -6.37 -4.02 0.25
C LEU A 60 -7.84 -4.41 0.09
N LYS A 61 -8.42 -4.22 -1.09
CA LYS A 61 -9.82 -4.53 -1.35
C LYS A 61 -9.93 -5.50 -2.50
N ASP A 62 -10.84 -6.45 -2.40
CA ASP A 62 -11.20 -7.35 -3.49
C ASP A 62 -12.69 -7.74 -3.35
N SER A 63 -13.11 -8.79 -4.06
CA SER A 63 -14.48 -9.31 -3.96
C SER A 63 -14.83 -9.95 -2.62
N GLU A 64 -13.83 -10.36 -1.81
CA GLU A 64 -14.03 -11.01 -0.52
C GLU A 64 -14.17 -9.99 0.62
N GLY A 65 -13.57 -8.81 0.47
CA GLY A 65 -13.75 -7.71 1.42
C GLY A 65 -12.60 -6.71 1.43
N GLU A 66 -12.31 -6.18 2.62
CA GLU A 66 -11.27 -5.17 2.84
C GLU A 66 -10.35 -5.59 3.98
N ILE A 67 -9.04 -5.54 3.72
CA ILE A 67 -7.99 -5.67 4.73
C ILE A 67 -7.39 -4.30 4.97
N THR A 68 -7.47 -3.81 6.22
CA THR A 68 -6.86 -2.56 6.63
C THR A 68 -5.60 -2.82 7.44
N ILE A 69 -4.47 -2.31 6.94
CA ILE A 69 -3.15 -2.46 7.55
C ILE A 69 -2.74 -1.11 8.12
N ASN A 70 -2.53 -1.06 9.44
CA ASN A 70 -1.96 0.10 10.10
C ASN A 70 -0.42 -0.06 10.13
N PRO A 71 0.34 0.75 9.37
CA PRO A 71 1.79 0.71 9.37
C PRO A 71 2.30 1.19 10.73
N PHE A 72 3.25 0.44 11.29
CA PHE A 72 3.91 0.84 12.54
C PHE A 72 4.81 2.07 12.34
N SER A 73 5.38 2.25 11.15
CA SER A 73 6.13 3.46 10.77
C SER A 73 6.15 3.64 9.26
N VAL A 74 6.25 4.90 8.82
CA VAL A 74 6.51 5.27 7.42
C VAL A 74 7.86 5.96 7.36
N LYS A 75 8.77 5.48 6.50
CA LYS A 75 10.09 6.10 6.28
C LYS A 75 10.21 6.54 4.82
N PHE A 76 10.51 7.82 4.63
CA PHE A 76 10.87 8.36 3.32
C PHE A 76 12.39 8.38 3.20
N PHE A 77 12.91 7.78 2.14
CA PHE A 77 14.31 7.91 1.75
C PHE A 77 14.37 8.94 0.61
N LEU A 78 14.71 10.18 0.96
CA LEU A 78 15.05 11.20 -0.02
C LEU A 78 16.57 11.19 -0.13
N TRP A 79 17.08 10.79 -1.28
CA TRP A 79 18.49 10.96 -1.63
C TRP A 79 18.64 12.26 -2.40
#